data_AF-A0A2V9CG03-F1
#
_entry.id   AF-A0A2V9CG03-F1
#
_cell.length_a   1.000
_cell.length_b   1.000
_cell.length_c   1.000
_cell.angle_alpha   90.00
_cell.angle_beta   90.00
_cell.angle_gamma   90.00
#
_symmetry.space_group_name_H-M   'P 1'
#
loop_
_entity.id
_entity.type
_entity.pdbx_description
1 polymer ?
#
loop_
_entity_poly.entity_id
_entity_poly.type
_entity_poly.pdbx_seq_one_letter_code
_entity_poly.pdbx_strand_id
1 'polypeptide(L)'
;MRRDPFAPLLGRETSGSGSTPQNLPPGKPGLLISSLRIDGIVSGPNGMIAIVSNAQDRVYFLREGDRLYDGQVEHITMDGISFHQAGKDPFGNAVEREVAKRLNSIPGEQQ
;
A
#
# COMPACT_ATOMS: atom_id res chain seq x y z
N MET A 1 37.86 -27.41 10.71
CA MET A 1 36.60 -27.43 9.94
C MET A 1 36.08 -26.01 9.88
N ARG A 2 36.29 -25.34 8.75
CA ARG A 2 36.01 -23.91 8.52
C ARG A 2 34.51 -23.77 8.25
N ARG A 3 33.77 -23.10 9.14
CA ARG A 3 32.35 -22.77 8.88
C ARG A 3 32.33 -21.74 7.75
N ASP A 4 31.57 -22.06 6.72
CA ASP A 4 31.45 -21.23 5.53
C ASP A 4 30.73 -19.91 5.86
N PRO A 5 31.31 -18.74 5.55
CA PRO A 5 30.75 -17.43 5.91
C PRO A 5 29.63 -16.95 4.99
N PHE A 6 29.24 -17.73 3.98
CA PHE A 6 28.12 -17.37 3.09
C PHE A 6 27.02 -18.42 3.18
N ALA A 7 26.31 -18.42 4.31
CA ALA A 7 25.01 -19.06 4.35
C ALA A 7 24.06 -18.29 3.40
N PRO A 8 23.40 -18.97 2.44
CA PRO A 8 22.43 -18.31 1.58
C PRO A 8 21.26 -17.81 2.43
N LEU A 9 20.91 -16.54 2.27
CA LEU A 9 19.64 -15.98 2.76
C LEU A 9 18.49 -16.50 1.88
N LEU A 10 18.27 -17.81 1.89
CA LEU A 10 17.00 -18.39 1.46
C LEU A 10 16.14 -18.59 2.70
N GLY A 11 15.02 -17.89 2.76
CA GLY A 11 13.95 -18.17 3.71
C GLY A 11 13.94 -17.28 4.95
N ARG A 12 13.55 -16.03 4.78
CA ARG A 12 12.58 -15.43 5.71
C ARG A 12 11.63 -14.49 4.97
N GLU A 13 10.82 -15.10 4.11
CA GLU A 13 9.42 -14.73 4.10
C GLU A 13 8.92 -14.78 5.54
N THR A 14 8.83 -13.63 6.20
CA THR A 14 8.01 -13.47 7.38
C THR A 14 6.56 -13.58 6.93
N SER A 15 6.14 -14.80 6.62
CA SER A 15 4.81 -15.28 6.95
C SER A 15 4.71 -15.26 8.47
N GLY A 16 4.37 -14.08 9.03
CA GLY A 16 4.36 -13.88 10.47
C GLY A 16 4.11 -12.43 10.88
N SER A 17 2.82 -12.10 11.03
CA SER A 17 2.30 -11.03 11.86
C SER A 17 2.22 -9.61 11.29
N GLY A 18 1.55 -9.47 10.16
CA GLY A 18 0.69 -8.33 9.90
C GLY A 18 -0.64 -8.90 9.47
N SER A 19 -1.48 -9.27 10.43
CA SER A 19 -2.81 -9.84 10.21
C SER A 19 -3.56 -8.98 9.19
N THR A 20 -3.60 -9.40 7.93
CA THR A 20 -4.75 -9.04 7.08
C THR A 20 -5.94 -9.58 7.84
N PRO A 21 -6.85 -8.75 8.36
CA PRO A 21 -8.04 -9.25 9.02
C PRO A 21 -8.69 -10.22 8.05
N GLN A 22 -8.78 -11.49 8.45
CA GLN A 22 -9.27 -12.60 7.62
C GLN A 22 -10.75 -12.43 7.21
N ASN A 23 -11.34 -11.29 7.56
CA ASN A 23 -12.72 -10.89 7.35
C ASN A 23 -12.82 -9.44 6.85
N LEU A 24 -11.89 -9.00 5.99
CA LEU A 24 -12.06 -7.75 5.26
C LEU A 24 -13.12 -7.95 4.16
N PRO A 25 -14.12 -7.06 4.05
CA PRO A 25 -15.13 -7.15 3.01
C PRO A 25 -14.47 -7.14 1.62
N PRO A 26 -14.95 -7.95 0.67
CA PRO A 26 -14.39 -7.96 -0.67
C PRO A 26 -14.55 -6.59 -1.33
N GLY A 27 -13.48 -6.09 -1.95
CA GLY A 27 -13.47 -4.83 -2.70
C GLY A 27 -12.59 -3.74 -2.10
N LYS A 28 -12.77 -2.51 -2.57
CA LYS A 28 -12.09 -1.30 -2.09
C LYS A 28 -12.11 -1.10 -0.55
N PRO A 29 -13.21 -1.40 0.18
CA PRO A 29 -13.21 -1.24 1.64
C PRO A 29 -12.39 -2.31 2.39
N GLY A 30 -11.84 -3.32 1.71
CA GLY A 30 -10.90 -4.28 2.29
C GLY A 30 -9.44 -4.02 1.92
N LEU A 31 -9.16 -2.87 1.31
CA LEU A 31 -7.84 -2.55 0.78
C LEU A 31 -7.04 -1.73 1.78
N LEU A 32 -5.95 -2.29 2.29
CA LEU A 32 -5.03 -1.61 3.19
C LEU A 32 -4.11 -0.68 2.38
N ILE A 33 -4.04 0.60 2.73
CA ILE A 33 -3.14 1.57 2.07
C ILE A 33 -1.70 1.06 2.06
N SER A 34 -1.25 0.41 3.14
CA SER A 34 0.10 -0.14 3.22
C SER A 34 0.40 -1.25 2.22
N SER A 35 -0.58 -2.08 1.85
CA SER A 35 -0.38 -3.22 0.93
C SER A 35 -0.56 -2.87 -0.54
N LEU A 36 -0.99 -1.64 -0.83
CA LEU A 36 -1.14 -1.14 -2.18
C LEU A 36 0.20 -0.83 -2.84
N ARG A 37 0.36 -1.26 -4.09
CA ARG A 37 1.39 -0.77 -5.01
C ARG A 37 0.74 0.05 -6.10
N ILE A 38 1.41 1.13 -6.49
CA ILE A 38 1.00 1.93 -7.63
C ILE A 38 1.56 1.25 -8.87
N ASP A 39 0.68 0.85 -9.77
CA ASP A 39 1.03 0.26 -11.06
C ASP A 39 1.12 1.36 -12.14
N GLY A 40 0.24 2.35 -12.06
CA GLY A 40 0.21 3.47 -12.99
C GLY A 40 -0.77 4.55 -12.57
N ILE A 41 -0.65 5.72 -13.20
CA ILE A 41 -1.61 6.83 -13.04
C ILE A 41 -1.97 7.30 -14.45
N VAL A 42 -3.27 7.39 -14.72
CA VAL A 42 -3.80 7.78 -16.03
C VAL A 42 -4.73 8.98 -15.89
N SER A 43 -4.64 9.94 -16.80
CA SER A 43 -5.58 11.04 -16.89
C SER A 43 -6.82 10.59 -17.67
N GLY A 44 -7.98 10.56 -17.03
CA GLY A 44 -9.26 10.31 -17.68
C GLY A 44 -10.04 11.61 -17.96
N PRO A 45 -11.10 11.54 -18.79
CA PRO A 45 -11.97 12.68 -19.06
C PRO A 45 -12.72 13.19 -17.81
N ASN A 46 -12.81 12.37 -16.76
CA ASN A 46 -13.47 12.69 -15.49
C ASN A 46 -12.48 12.89 -14.33
N GLY A 47 -11.20 13.13 -14.62
CA GLY A 47 -10.14 13.30 -13.61
C GLY A 47 -9.07 12.22 -13.66
N MET A 48 -8.10 12.30 -12.75
CA MET A 48 -7.02 11.32 -12.64
C MET A 48 -7.51 10.01 -12.04
N ILE A 49 -7.02 8.91 -12.59
CA ILE A 49 -7.31 7.54 -12.15
C ILE A 49 -5.99 6.89 -11.83
N ALA A 50 -5.88 6.42 -10.59
CA ALA A 50 -4.74 5.62 -10.16
C ALA A 50 -5.04 4.13 -10.34
N ILE A 51 -4.10 3.41 -10.93
CA ILE A 51 -4.11 1.96 -11.06
C ILE A 51 -3.22 1.43 -9.95
N VAL A 52 -3.81 0.65 -9.04
CA VAL A 52 -3.10 0.06 -7.92
C VAL A 52 -3.32 -1.44 -7.86
N SER A 53 -2.30 -2.18 -7.46
CA SER A 53 -2.38 -3.61 -7.21
C SER A 53 -2.20 -3.92 -5.73
N ASN A 54 -2.85 -4.98 -5.25
CA ASN A 54 -2.62 -5.50 -3.90
C ASN A 54 -1.55 -6.60 -3.91
N ALA A 55 -1.19 -7.11 -2.73
CA ALA A 55 -0.25 -8.25 -2.59
C ALA A 55 -0.76 -9.59 -3.19
N GLN A 56 -1.99 -9.63 -3.69
CA GLN A 56 -2.59 -10.79 -4.38
C GLN A 56 -2.71 -10.55 -5.90
N ASP A 57 -1.99 -9.55 -6.45
CA ASP A 57 -2.02 -9.15 -7.86
C ASP A 57 -3.41 -8.74 -8.38
N ARG A 58 -4.33 -8.38 -7.48
CA ARG A 58 -5.62 -7.81 -7.86
C ARG A 58 -5.46 -6.32 -8.12
N VAL A 59 -5.82 -5.92 -9.33
CA VAL A 59 -5.77 -4.52 -9.79
C VAL A 59 -7.08 -3.81 -9.44
N TYR A 60 -6.96 -2.57 -8.97
CA TYR A 60 -8.04 -1.67 -8.60
C TYR A 60 -7.82 -0.29 -9.20
N PHE A 61 -8.91 0.38 -9.53
CA PHE A 61 -8.92 1.76 -10.01
C PHE A 61 -9.39 2.69 -8.90
N LEU A 62 -8.50 3.56 -8.46
CA LEU A 62 -8.74 4.57 -7.44
C LEU A 62 -8.97 5.93 -8.09
N ARG A 63 -9.80 6.72 -7.43
CA ARG A 63 -10.10 8.12 -7.78
C ARG A 63 -9.97 8.96 -6.52
N GLU A 64 -9.84 10.26 -6.69
CA GLU A 64 -9.90 11.21 -5.57
C GLU A 64 -11.22 11.03 -4.80
N GLY A 65 -11.15 10.93 -3.47
CA GLY A 65 -12.29 10.66 -2.59
C GLY A 65 -12.68 9.18 -2.45
N ASP A 66 -11.96 8.24 -3.09
CA ASP A 66 -12.25 6.81 -2.93
C ASP A 66 -11.89 6.32 -1.51
N ARG A 67 -12.81 5.63 -0.84
CA ARG A 67 -12.60 5.10 0.51
C ARG A 67 -12.00 3.70 0.47
N LEU A 68 -10.90 3.55 1.19
CA LEU A 68 -10.19 2.31 1.43
C LEU A 68 -10.50 1.80 2.85
N TYR A 69 -9.90 0.67 3.23
CA TYR A 69 -10.16 0.09 4.56
C TYR A 69 -9.70 0.98 5.70
N ASP A 70 -8.48 1.48 5.60
CA ASP A 70 -7.77 2.20 6.67
C ASP A 70 -7.65 3.69 6.36
N GLY A 71 -8.44 4.21 5.41
CA GLY A 71 -8.32 5.59 4.97
C GLY A 71 -9.05 5.90 3.67
N GLN A 72 -8.71 7.03 3.06
CA GLN A 72 -9.29 7.48 1.79
C GLN A 72 -8.23 8.10 0.89
N VAL A 73 -8.50 8.13 -0.41
CA VAL A 73 -7.68 8.84 -1.38
C VAL A 73 -7.97 10.33 -1.24
N GLU A 74 -6.94 11.09 -0.90
CA GLU A 74 -7.06 12.54 -0.78
C GLU A 74 -6.87 13.18 -2.14
N HIS A 75 -5.72 12.94 -2.76
CA HIS A 75 -5.35 13.52 -4.05
C HIS A 75 -4.57 12.54 -4.92
N ILE A 76 -4.79 12.60 -6.23
CA ILE A 76 -4.02 11.84 -7.22
C ILE A 76 -3.28 12.84 -8.09
N THR A 77 -2.00 12.63 -8.33
CA THR A 77 -1.14 13.46 -9.18
C THR A 77 -0.37 12.59 -10.17
N MET A 78 0.30 13.17 -11.16
CA MET A 78 1.15 12.38 -12.08
C MET A 78 2.37 11.73 -11.38
N ASP A 79 2.84 12.28 -10.26
CA ASP A 79 3.99 11.76 -9.51
C ASP A 79 3.59 10.63 -8.53
N GLY A 80 2.35 10.67 -8.04
CA GLY A 80 1.92 9.78 -6.97
C GLY A 80 0.51 10.05 -6.48
N ILE A 81 0.16 9.37 -5.39
CA ILE A 81 -1.16 9.41 -4.74
C ILE A 81 -0.95 9.75 -3.27
N SER A 82 -1.69 10.74 -2.79
CA SER A 82 -1.80 11.08 -1.38
C SER A 82 -3.02 10.38 -0.79
N PHE A 83 -2.78 9.64 0.29
CA PHE A 83 -3.81 8.94 1.03
C PHE A 83 -3.92 9.54 2.43
N HIS A 84 -5.14 9.65 2.91
CA HIS A 84 -5.44 10.00 4.27
C HIS A 84 -5.77 8.74 5.06
N GLN A 85 -4.81 8.24 5.84
CA GLN A 85 -4.91 7.03 6.64
C GLN A 85 -5.40 7.33 8.06
N ALA A 86 -6.43 6.64 8.53
CA ALA A 86 -6.86 6.67 9.93
C ALA A 86 -6.13 5.57 10.71
N GLY A 87 -4.93 5.90 11.20
CA GLY A 87 -4.14 5.02 12.05
C GLY A 87 -4.66 4.97 13.50
N LYS A 88 -4.02 4.14 14.31
CA LYS A 88 -4.29 4.06 15.75
C LYS A 88 -3.00 4.26 16.53
N ASP A 89 -3.00 5.19 17.47
CA ASP A 89 -1.87 5.40 18.38
C ASP A 89 -1.68 4.21 19.33
N PRO A 90 -0.50 4.06 19.96
CA PRO A 90 -0.25 3.06 21.01
C PRO A 90 -1.25 3.13 22.18
N PHE A 91 -1.90 4.29 22.35
CA PHE A 91 -2.90 4.56 23.37
C PHE A 91 -4.34 4.29 22.91
N GLY A 92 -4.54 3.80 21.69
CA GLY A 92 -5.85 3.44 21.15
C GLY A 92 -6.65 4.60 20.54
N ASN A 93 -6.10 5.81 20.49
CA ASN A 93 -6.71 6.97 19.84
C ASN A 93 -6.60 6.85 18.31
N ALA A 94 -7.65 7.26 17.60
CA ALA A 94 -7.60 7.38 16.14
C ALA A 94 -6.70 8.56 15.79
N VAL A 95 -5.65 8.30 15.00
CA VAL A 95 -4.70 9.31 14.55
C VAL A 95 -4.72 9.37 13.04
N GLU A 96 -4.87 10.56 12.51
CA GLU A 96 -4.89 10.79 11.07
C GLU A 96 -3.44 10.91 10.59
N ARG A 97 -3.08 10.14 9.56
CA ARG A 97 -1.75 10.12 8.95
C ARG A 97 -1.88 10.31 7.45
N GLU A 98 -1.20 11.31 6.93
CA GLU A 98 -1.05 11.46 5.49
C GLU A 98 0.05 10.50 5.00
N VAL A 99 -0.31 9.66 4.03
CA VAL A 99 0.58 8.69 3.39
C VAL A 99 0.65 9.01 1.91
N ALA A 100 1.77 9.58 1.47
CA ALA A 100 2.04 9.78 0.05
C ALA A 100 2.77 8.55 -0.52
N LYS A 101 2.22 7.94 -1.57
CA LYS A 101 2.92 6.93 -2.36
C LYS A 101 3.25 7.49 -3.74
N ARG A 102 4.50 7.35 -4.15
CA ARG A 102 4.97 7.77 -5.48
C ARG A 102 5.00 6.60 -6.45
N LEU A 103 4.70 6.89 -7.72
CA LEU A 103 4.75 5.93 -8.82
C LEU A 103 6.16 5.32 -8.97
N ASN A 104 7.21 6.08 -8.63
CA ASN A 104 8.62 5.68 -8.79
C ASN A 104 9.17 4.83 -7.63
N SER A 105 8.32 4.18 -6.84
CA SER A 105 8.79 3.24 -5.81
C SER A 105 9.25 1.94 -6.48
N ILE A 106 10.32 1.98 -7.27
CA ILE A 106 11.13 0.79 -7.50
C ILE A 106 11.60 0.35 -6.10
N PRO A 107 11.35 -0.90 -5.68
CA PRO A 107 11.82 -1.41 -4.39
C PRO A 107 13.33 -1.69 -4.44
N GLY A 108 14.14 -0.67 -4.74
CA GLY A 108 15.57 -0.81 -5.06
C GLY A 108 16.44 0.41 -4.79
N GLU A 109 15.93 1.50 -4.21
CA GLU A 109 16.78 2.64 -3.84
C GLU A 109 16.79 2.84 -2.31
N GLN A 110 17.45 1.90 -1.64
CA GLN A 110 18.11 2.20 -0.37
C GLN A 110 19.52 2.69 -0.72
N GLN A 111 19.80 3.96 -0.43
CA GLN A 111 21.15 4.52 -0.48
C GLN A 111 21.73 4.56 0.94
#